data_AF-A0A1B8YL30-F1
#
_entry.id   AF-A0A1B8YL30-F1
#
_cell.length_a   1.000
_cell.length_b   1.000
_cell.length_c   1.000
_cell.angle_alpha   90.00
_cell.angle_beta   90.00
_cell.angle_gamma   90.00
#
_symmetry.space_group_name_H-M   'P 1'
#
loop_
_entity.id
_entity.type
_entity.pdbx_description
1 polymer ?
#
loop_
_entity_poly.entity_id
_entity_poly.type
_entity_poly.pdbx_seq_one_letter_code
_entity_poly.pdbx_strand_id
1 'polypeptide(L)' 'MKKSYAISPQIINTIEMSNELWGIQDSSSNFIYCNSATKKLIHNSKQLIDYEEFYGHALP' A
#
# COMPACT_ATOMS: atom_id res chain seq x y z
N MET A 1 -31.86 -6.56 -18.07
CA MET A 1 -31.09 -5.30 -17.90
C MET A 1 -29.69 -5.63 -17.42
N LYS A 2 -28.64 -5.21 -18.14
CA LYS A 2 -27.27 -5.26 -17.62
C LYS A 2 -27.14 -4.18 -16.54
N LYS A 3 -26.74 -4.57 -15.32
CA LYS A 3 -26.37 -3.59 -14.29
C LYS A 3 -25.09 -2.88 -14.74
N SER A 4 -25.17 -1.58 -14.91
CA SER A 4 -23.99 -0.71 -15.04
C SER A 4 -23.38 -0.55 -13.65
N TYR A 5 -22.17 -1.06 -13.46
CA TYR A 5 -21.39 -0.83 -12.24
C TYR A 5 -20.52 0.42 -12.38
N ALA A 6 -21.09 1.50 -12.92
CA ALA A 6 -20.39 2.77 -13.01
C ALA A 6 -20.15 3.29 -11.59
N ILE A 7 -18.89 3.28 -11.16
CA ILE A 7 -18.49 3.90 -9.90
C ILE A 7 -18.42 5.41 -10.11
N SER A 8 -19.00 6.18 -9.19
CA SER A 8 -18.95 7.64 -9.24
C SER A 8 -17.49 8.11 -9.16
N PRO A 9 -17.05 9.03 -10.04
CA PRO A 9 -15.71 9.64 -9.96
C PRO A 9 -15.43 10.28 -8.59
N GLN A 10 -16.47 10.77 -7.90
CA GLN A 10 -16.33 11.34 -6.56
C GLN A 10 -15.85 10.30 -5.55
N ILE A 11 -16.39 9.08 -5.63
CA ILE A 11 -16.01 7.97 -4.75
C ILE A 11 -14.56 7.56 -5.03
N ILE A 12 -14.18 7.49 -6.31
CA ILE A 12 -12.80 7.18 -6.72
C ILE A 12 -11.84 8.24 -6.18
N ASN A 13 -12.13 9.52 -6.40
CA ASN A 13 -11.28 10.62 -5.94
C ASN A 13 -11.14 10.64 -4.41
N THR A 14 -12.22 10.39 -3.66
CA THR A 14 -12.14 10.32 -2.20
C THR A 14 -11.26 9.17 -1.73
N ILE A 15 -11.38 8.00 -2.35
CA ILE A 15 -10.57 6.82 -2.00
C ILE A 15 -9.09 7.03 -2.39
N GLU A 16 -8.81 7.63 -3.54
CA GLU A 16 -7.45 7.93 -3.99
C GLU A 16 -6.74 9.00 -3.15
N MET A 17 -7.47 10.04 -2.71
CA MET A 17 -6.93 11.10 -1.86
C MET A 17 -6.78 10.69 -0.38
N SER A 18 -7.33 9.53 0.01
CA SER A 18 -7.23 9.05 1.38
C SER A 18 -5.79 8.71 1.76
N ASN A 19 -5.37 9.19 2.93
CA ASN A 19 -4.10 8.86 3.55
C ASN A 19 -4.17 7.59 4.43
N GLU A 20 -5.35 6.99 4.59
CA GLU A 20 -5.46 5.70 5.27
C GLU A 20 -4.79 4.59 4.46
N LEU A 21 -4.32 3.56 5.17
CA LEU A 21 -3.66 2.42 4.56
C LEU A 21 -4.71 1.45 4.02
N TRP A 22 -4.75 1.29 2.70
CA TRP A 22 -5.65 0.33 2.06
C TRP A 22 -5.03 -0.28 0.80
N GLY A 23 -5.49 -1.49 0.48
CA GLY A 23 -5.08 -2.24 -0.69
C GLY A 23 -6.03 -3.39 -0.98
N ILE A 24 -5.84 -3.99 -2.15
CA ILE A 24 -6.58 -5.14 -2.63
C ILE A 24 -5.63 -6.32 -2.62
N GLN A 25 -6.06 -7.42 -2.02
CA GLN A 25 -5.33 -8.66 -1.96
C GLN A 25 -6.05 -9.75 -2.74
N ASP A 26 -5.27 -10.70 -3.27
CA ASP A 26 -5.83 -11.96 -3.74
C ASP A 26 -6.20 -12.88 -2.56
N SER A 27 -6.78 -14.03 -2.87
CA SER A 27 -7.11 -15.05 -1.86
C SER A 27 -5.90 -15.64 -1.13
N SER A 28 -4.70 -15.41 -1.66
CA SER A 28 -3.43 -15.89 -1.11
C SER A 28 -2.72 -14.80 -0.30
N SER A 29 -3.41 -13.70 0.02
CA SER A 29 -2.89 -12.55 0.77
C SER A 29 -1.77 -11.77 0.07
N ASN A 30 -1.62 -11.92 -1.25
CA ASN A 30 -0.70 -11.10 -2.03
C ASN A 30 -1.39 -9.81 -2.44
N PHE A 31 -0.74 -8.67 -2.23
CA PHE A 31 -1.24 -7.38 -2.71
C PHE A 31 -1.27 -7.35 -4.24
N ILE A 32 -2.48 -7.22 -4.81
CA ILE A 32 -2.70 -6.93 -6.23
C ILE A 32 -2.55 -5.43 -6.48
N TYR A 33 -3.00 -4.62 -5.53
CA TYR A 33 -2.93 -3.16 -5.58
C TYR A 33 -2.83 -2.59 -4.16
N CYS A 34 -2.18 -1.45 -4.00
CA CYS A 34 -2.23 -0.66 -2.77
C CYS A 34 -2.16 0.83 -3.11
N ASN A 35 -2.73 1.67 -2.24
CA ASN A 35 -2.69 3.11 -2.44
C ASN A 35 -1.29 3.69 -2.20
N SER A 36 -1.12 4.95 -2.60
CA SER A 36 0.16 5.65 -2.47
C SER A 36 0.68 5.72 -1.02
N ALA A 37 -0.20 5.85 -0.03
CA ALA A 37 0.19 5.87 1.39
C ALA A 37 0.77 4.50 1.82
N THR A 38 0.10 3.41 1.49
CA THR A 38 0.57 2.04 1.76
C THR A 38 1.85 1.73 1.00
N LYS A 39 1.96 2.16 -0.25
CA LYS A 39 3.18 1.99 -1.06
C LYS A 39 4.37 2.70 -0.42
N LYS A 40 4.20 3.95 0.03
CA LYS A 40 5.25 4.69 0.75
C LYS A 40 5.65 3.98 2.04
N LEU A 41 4.69 3.47 2.81
CA LEU A 41 4.98 2.72 4.03
C LEU A 41 5.83 1.47 3.74
N ILE A 42 5.45 0.67 2.74
CA ILE A 42 6.17 -0.55 2.36
C ILE A 42 7.57 -0.24 1.80
N HIS A 43 7.71 0.81 1.00
CA HIS A 43 9.02 1.22 0.48
C HIS A 43 9.94 1.73 1.60
N ASN A 44 9.42 2.58 2.48
CA ASN A 44 10.17 3.08 3.62
C ASN A 44 10.50 1.96 4.60
N SER A 45 9.61 0.99 4.82
CA SER A 45 9.87 -0.15 5.67
C SER A 45 10.93 -1.06 5.07
N LYS A 46 10.94 -1.30 3.75
CA LYS A 46 12.04 -2.02 3.10
C LYS A 46 13.37 -1.30 3.29
N GLN A 47 13.41 0.00 3.06
CA GLN A 47 14.61 0.80 3.36
C GLN A 47 15.01 0.75 4.84
N LEU A 48 14.06 0.77 5.76
CA LEU A 48 14.34 0.68 7.20
C LEU A 48 14.84 -0.72 7.61
N ILE A 49 14.28 -1.78 7.03
CA ILE A 49 14.71 -3.16 7.26
C ILE A 49 16.11 -3.36 6.67
N ASP A 50 16.35 -2.90 5.44
CA ASP A 50 17.67 -2.94 4.81
C ASP A 50 18.70 -2.10 5.60
N TYR A 51 18.26 -1.02 6.26
CA TYR A 51 19.08 -0.20 7.15
C TYR A 51 19.34 -0.89 8.49
N GLU A 52 18.34 -1.44 9.18
CA GLU A 52 18.52 -2.15 10.45
C GLU A 52 19.38 -3.42 10.30
N GLU A 53 19.27 -4.15 9.19
CA GLU A 53 20.13 -5.30 8.90
C GLU A 53 21.61 -4.91 8.73
N PHE A 54 21.89 -3.64 8.39
CA PHE A 54 23.26 -3.13 8.21
C PHE A 54 23.92 -2.64 9.50
N TYR A 55 23.16 -2.23 10.51
CA TYR A 55 23.70 -1.74 11.79
C TYR A 55 23.73 -2.78 12.92
N GLY A 56 23.43 -4.05 12.61
CA GLY A 56 23.53 -5.16 13.56
C GLY A 56 24.96 -5.63 13.90
N HIS A 57 25.99 -5.09 13.24
CA HIS A 57 27.38 -5.51 13.49
C HIS A 57 28.32 -4.36 13.87
N ALA A 58 28.86 -4.54 15.09
CA ALA A 58 30.05 -3.94 15.69
C ALA A 58 29.93 -2.48 16.13
N LEU A 59 29.34 -2.28 17.31
CA LEU A 59 29.91 -1.33 18.27
C LEU A 59 31.19 -1.98 18.84
N PRO A 60 32.35 -1.30 18.84
CA PRO A 60 33.51 -1.72 19.63
C PRO A 60 33.25 -1.58 21.14
#